data_AF-A0AAC9A0X2-F1
#
_entry.id   AF-A0AAC9A0X2-F1
#
_cell.length_a   1.000
_cell.length_b   1.000
_cell.length_c   1.000
_cell.angle_alpha   90.00
_cell.angle_beta   90.00
_cell.angle_gamma   90.00
#
_symmetry.space_group_name_H-M   'P 1'
#
loop_
_entity.id
_entity.type
_entity.pdbx_description
1 polymer ?
#
loop_
_entity_poly.entity_id
_entity_poly.type
_entity_poly.pdbx_seq_one_letter_code
_entity_poly.pdbx_strand_id
1 'polypeptide(L)'
;MKKFAMLALAMSLFLVACGEKKEEEKPAEQPAAEATAPATEAPATEAAAEAKTFSLKTEDGKEFTLVVAADGATATLTDAEGKATELKNAETASGERYADDAGNEVAMKGTEGILTLGDLKEVPVTVEAK
;
A
#
# COMPACT_ATOMS: atom_id res chain seq x y z
N MET A 1 0.24 -5.57 -49.36
CA MET A 1 -0.16 -6.91 -49.88
C MET A 1 -0.72 -7.66 -48.66
N LYS A 2 -1.95 -8.24 -48.59
CA LYS A 2 -2.61 -9.27 -49.46
C LYS A 2 -1.66 -10.46 -49.67
N LYS A 3 -1.96 -11.75 -49.44
CA LYS A 3 -3.21 -12.56 -49.25
C LYS A 3 -2.81 -13.91 -48.60
N PHE A 4 -3.63 -14.74 -47.95
CA PHE A 4 -4.99 -14.61 -47.38
C PHE A 4 -4.85 -14.62 -45.83
N ALA A 5 -5.49 -15.39 -44.93
CA ALA A 5 -6.66 -16.31 -44.83
C ALA A 5 -7.19 -16.19 -43.37
N MET A 6 -8.44 -16.45 -42.96
CA MET A 6 -9.61 -17.20 -43.45
C MET A 6 -9.80 -18.63 -42.90
N LEU A 7 -10.34 -18.73 -41.68
CA LEU A 7 -11.54 -19.52 -41.32
C LEU A 7 -12.04 -18.96 -39.96
N ALA A 8 -13.24 -18.41 -39.74
CA ALA A 8 -14.58 -18.62 -40.26
C ALA A 8 -15.31 -19.86 -39.68
N LEU A 9 -15.90 -19.69 -38.50
CA LEU A 9 -17.14 -20.39 -38.13
C LEU A 9 -18.07 -19.42 -37.38
N ALA A 10 -19.18 -19.07 -38.01
CA ALA A 10 -20.33 -18.43 -37.39
C ALA A 10 -21.45 -19.48 -37.23
N MET A 11 -22.67 -19.03 -36.92
CA MET A 11 -23.86 -19.83 -36.57
C MET A 11 -23.84 -20.33 -35.11
N SER A 12 -24.95 -20.23 -34.35
CA SER A 12 -26.24 -19.60 -34.67
C SER A 12 -27.05 -19.30 -33.41
N LEU A 13 -27.78 -18.18 -33.40
CA LEU A 13 -28.90 -18.00 -32.49
C LEU A 13 -30.02 -18.98 -32.86
N PHE A 14 -30.66 -19.60 -31.87
CA PHE A 14 -32.02 -20.12 -32.04
C PHE A 14 -32.82 -19.98 -30.74
N LEU A 15 -33.77 -19.03 -30.73
CA LEU A 15 -34.80 -18.90 -29.70
C LEU A 15 -36.05 -19.63 -30.17
N VAL A 16 -36.38 -20.76 -29.55
CA VAL A 16 -37.72 -21.36 -29.63
C VAL A 16 -38.12 -21.81 -28.23
N ALA A 17 -39.28 -21.35 -27.78
CA ALA A 17 -39.88 -21.80 -26.54
C ALA A 17 -40.69 -23.07 -26.76
N CYS A 18 -40.67 -23.97 -25.77
CA CYS A 18 -41.80 -24.85 -25.49
C CYS A 18 -41.85 -25.07 -23.98
N GLY A 19 -43.04 -24.93 -23.39
CA GLY A 19 -43.23 -25.07 -21.95
C GLY A 19 -44.12 -26.26 -21.60
N GLU A 20 -44.35 -26.37 -20.28
CA GLU A 20 -45.40 -27.15 -19.62
C GLU A 20 -45.23 -28.69 -19.48
N LYS A 21 -45.65 -29.13 -18.29
CA LYS A 21 -46.30 -30.42 -17.94
C LYS A 21 -45.46 -31.66 -17.56
N LYS A 22 -45.57 -31.96 -16.26
CA LYS A 22 -46.06 -33.23 -15.66
C LYS A 22 -44.95 -34.22 -15.21
N GLU A 23 -44.61 -34.26 -13.90
CA GLU A 23 -45.22 -35.10 -12.80
C GLU A 23 -44.68 -36.54 -12.84
N GLU A 24 -44.35 -37.27 -11.77
CA GLU A 24 -44.02 -37.12 -10.34
C GLU A 24 -43.76 -38.59 -9.85
N GLU A 25 -43.32 -38.81 -8.61
CA GLU A 25 -42.86 -40.09 -8.03
C GLU A 25 -41.58 -40.68 -8.70
N LYS A 26 -40.63 -41.28 -7.95
CA LYS A 26 -40.53 -41.53 -6.50
C LYS A 26 -39.06 -41.39 -6.06
N PRO A 27 -38.74 -40.92 -4.84
CA PRO A 27 -37.36 -40.61 -4.47
C PRO A 27 -36.55 -41.85 -4.08
N ALA A 28 -35.25 -41.79 -4.33
CA ALA A 28 -34.21 -42.56 -3.64
C ALA A 28 -33.11 -41.58 -3.21
N GLU A 29 -32.77 -41.59 -1.92
CA GLU A 29 -31.69 -40.77 -1.38
C GLU A 29 -30.33 -41.30 -1.84
N GLN A 30 -29.44 -40.40 -2.26
CA GLN A 30 -28.08 -40.31 -1.71
C GLN A 30 -27.39 -39.04 -2.23
N PRO A 31 -27.13 -38.02 -1.39
CA PRO A 31 -26.39 -36.84 -1.80
C PRO A 31 -24.89 -37.14 -1.87
N ALA A 32 -24.42 -37.59 -3.03
CA ALA A 32 -23.00 -37.54 -3.38
C ALA A 32 -22.58 -36.07 -3.62
N ALA A 33 -22.46 -35.31 -2.54
CA ALA A 33 -21.99 -33.94 -2.55
C ALA A 33 -20.47 -33.91 -2.79
N GLU A 34 -20.06 -34.15 -4.04
CA GLU A 34 -18.71 -33.83 -4.50
C GLU A 34 -18.55 -32.30 -4.46
N ALA A 35 -18.12 -31.81 -3.30
CA ALA A 35 -17.85 -30.41 -3.08
C ALA A 35 -16.72 -29.98 -4.02
N THR A 36 -17.09 -29.22 -5.05
CA THR A 36 -16.15 -28.41 -5.84
C THR A 36 -15.50 -27.40 -4.90
N ALA A 37 -14.42 -27.81 -4.25
CA ALA A 37 -13.56 -26.92 -3.51
C ALA A 37 -13.05 -25.87 -4.51
N PRO A 38 -13.38 -24.57 -4.36
CA PRO A 38 -12.56 -23.57 -5.01
C PRO A 38 -11.15 -23.76 -4.43
N ALA A 39 -10.16 -23.91 -5.31
CA ALA A 39 -8.81 -23.64 -4.90
C ALA A 39 -8.76 -22.14 -4.57
N THR A 40 -8.95 -21.80 -3.29
CA THR A 40 -8.60 -20.49 -2.77
C THR A 40 -7.09 -20.40 -2.89
N GLU A 41 -6.63 -19.94 -4.06
CA GLU A 41 -5.28 -19.46 -4.24
C GLU A 41 -5.05 -18.46 -3.10
N ALA A 42 -4.16 -18.82 -2.18
CA ALA A 42 -3.85 -17.95 -1.06
C ALA A 42 -3.38 -16.62 -1.66
N PRO A 43 -3.90 -15.46 -1.23
CA PRO A 43 -3.32 -14.20 -1.63
C PRO A 43 -1.84 -14.27 -1.23
N ALA A 44 -0.97 -14.16 -2.22
CA ALA A 44 0.43 -13.92 -1.94
C ALA A 44 0.48 -12.55 -1.26
N THR A 45 0.53 -12.54 0.07
CA THR A 45 0.78 -11.34 0.84
C THR A 45 2.23 -10.93 0.60
N GLU A 46 2.48 -10.33 -0.57
CA GLU A 46 3.42 -9.23 -0.64
C GLU A 46 3.09 -8.31 0.53
N ALA A 47 4.01 -8.20 1.49
CA ALA A 47 3.84 -7.30 2.60
C ALA A 47 3.83 -5.88 2.02
N ALA A 48 2.64 -5.32 1.84
CA ALA A 48 2.48 -3.92 1.49
C ALA A 48 3.22 -3.11 2.55
N ALA A 49 4.34 -2.51 2.15
CA ALA A 49 5.14 -1.75 3.08
C ALA A 49 4.30 -0.56 3.58
N GLU A 50 4.00 -0.54 4.87
CA GLU A 50 3.22 0.54 5.47
C GLU A 50 4.16 1.72 5.75
N ALA A 51 3.62 2.95 5.66
CA ALA A 51 4.38 4.16 5.93
C ALA A 51 4.79 4.21 7.41
N LYS A 52 6.10 4.29 7.70
CA LYS A 52 6.59 4.37 9.08
C LYS A 52 6.28 5.75 9.64
N THR A 53 5.72 5.82 10.84
CA THR A 53 5.47 7.10 11.51
C THR A 53 6.32 7.24 12.77
N PHE A 54 6.92 8.42 12.96
CA PHE A 54 7.74 8.75 14.12
C PHE A 54 7.27 10.05 14.78
N SER A 55 7.31 10.12 16.11
CA SER A 55 7.40 11.36 16.87
C SER A 55 8.85 11.84 16.87
N LEU A 56 9.09 13.13 16.66
CA LEU A 56 10.36 13.79 16.94
C LEU A 56 10.13 14.84 18.03
N LYS A 57 10.85 14.77 19.15
CA LYS A 57 10.62 15.65 20.31
C LYS A 57 11.88 16.40 20.70
N THR A 58 11.82 17.73 20.61
CA THR A 58 12.88 18.67 21.02
C THR A 58 13.00 18.75 22.55
N GLU A 59 14.15 19.22 23.04
CA GLU A 59 14.37 19.49 24.48
C GLU A 59 13.35 20.51 25.05
N ASP A 60 12.97 21.52 24.25
CA ASP A 60 11.89 22.48 24.56
C ASP A 60 10.48 21.84 24.69
N GLY A 61 10.34 20.54 24.44
CA GLY A 61 9.09 19.80 24.50
C GLY A 61 8.20 19.96 23.26
N LYS A 62 8.63 20.69 22.22
CA LYS A 62 7.92 20.74 20.92
C LYS A 62 8.01 19.39 20.23
N GLU A 63 6.89 18.94 19.69
CA GLU A 63 6.75 17.66 18.99
C GLU A 63 6.44 17.87 17.50
N PHE A 64 7.05 17.03 16.67
CA PHE A 64 6.87 16.95 15.22
C PHE A 64 6.50 15.50 14.87
N THR A 65 5.82 15.29 13.74
CA THR A 65 5.56 13.94 13.23
C THR A 65 6.24 13.77 11.87
N LEU A 66 7.11 12.77 11.75
CA LEU A 66 7.70 12.35 10.48
C LEU A 66 6.97 11.11 9.97
N VAL A 67 6.40 11.17 8.78
CA VAL A 67 5.81 10.01 8.08
C VAL A 67 6.72 9.65 6.91
N VAL A 68 7.51 8.59 7.06
CA VAL A 68 8.35 8.02 6.00
C VAL A 68 7.48 7.15 5.09
N ALA A 69 7.58 7.36 3.79
CA ALA A 69 6.81 6.60 2.80
C ALA A 69 7.16 5.10 2.80
N ALA A 70 6.26 4.29 2.24
CA ALA A 70 6.38 2.84 2.09
C ALA A 70 7.70 2.38 1.44
N ASP A 71 8.20 3.15 0.48
CA ASP A 71 9.44 2.90 -0.27
C ASP A 71 10.70 3.44 0.43
N GLY A 72 10.55 4.21 1.52
CA GLY A 72 11.64 4.90 2.20
C GLY A 72 12.27 6.05 1.40
N ALA A 73 11.74 6.41 0.22
CA ALA A 73 12.33 7.39 -0.69
C ALA A 73 11.97 8.84 -0.32
N THR A 74 10.82 9.05 0.31
CA THR A 74 10.37 10.36 0.82
C THR A 74 9.88 10.26 2.27
N ALA A 75 9.84 11.41 2.94
CA ALA A 75 9.20 11.55 4.24
C ALA A 75 8.52 12.92 4.36
N THR A 76 7.32 12.94 4.94
CA THR A 76 6.60 14.17 5.26
C THR A 76 6.85 14.53 6.71
N LEU A 77 7.51 15.67 6.96
CA LEU A 77 7.67 16.25 8.29
C LEU A 77 6.56 17.26 8.55
N THR A 78 5.71 16.97 9.54
CA THR A 78 4.66 17.88 10.01
C THR A 78 5.05 18.49 11.35
N ASP A 79 5.04 19.81 11.44
CA ASP A 79 5.33 20.55 12.67
C ASP A 79 4.12 20.68 13.63
N ALA A 80 4.37 21.20 14.83
CA ALA A 80 3.36 21.39 15.87
C ALA A 80 2.21 22.34 15.48
N GLU A 81 2.39 23.14 14.42
CA GLU A 81 1.36 24.04 13.86
C GLU A 81 0.56 23.35 12.73
N GLY A 82 0.91 22.11 12.39
CA GLY A 82 0.26 21.31 11.35
C GLY A 82 0.78 21.58 9.93
N LYS A 83 1.85 22.36 9.76
CA LYS A 83 2.46 22.62 8.45
C LYS A 83 3.34 21.43 8.07
N ALA A 84 3.04 20.84 6.92
CA ALA A 84 3.82 19.76 6.32
C ALA A 84 4.99 20.31 5.48
N THR A 85 6.08 19.55 5.44
CA THR A 85 7.29 19.79 4.65
C THR A 85 7.73 18.45 4.05
N GLU A 86 7.83 18.35 2.72
CA GLU A 86 8.25 17.12 2.04
C GLU A 86 9.79 17.06 1.99
N LEU A 87 10.35 15.94 2.45
CA LEU A 87 11.78 15.66 2.48
C LEU A 87 12.08 14.40 1.65
N LYS A 88 13.23 14.38 0.96
CA LYS A 88 13.70 13.23 0.17
C LYS A 88 14.75 12.47 0.96
N ASN A 89 14.80 11.14 0.82
CA ASN A 89 15.88 10.34 1.42
C ASN A 89 17.23 10.79 0.85
N ALA A 90 18.19 11.01 1.75
CA ALA A 90 19.56 11.32 1.41
C ALA A 90 20.45 10.23 2.02
N GLU A 91 20.78 9.22 1.23
CA GLU A 91 21.47 8.00 1.67
C GLU A 91 22.69 8.30 2.54
N THR A 92 22.81 7.59 3.67
CA THR A 92 23.95 7.73 4.60
C THR A 92 24.59 6.38 4.89
N ALA A 93 25.83 6.39 5.40
CA ALA A 93 26.49 5.19 5.87
C ALA A 93 25.95 4.65 7.22
N SER A 94 25.10 5.40 7.94
CA SER A 94 24.55 4.98 9.24
C SER A 94 23.41 5.87 9.71
N GLY A 95 22.21 5.30 9.85
CA GLY A 95 20.99 6.02 10.21
C GLY A 95 20.10 6.32 8.99
N GLU A 96 18.98 6.99 9.21
CA GLU A 96 18.10 7.50 8.15
C GLU A 96 18.23 9.03 8.10
N ARG A 97 18.30 9.63 6.91
CA ARG A 97 18.34 11.08 6.72
C ARG A 97 17.39 11.48 5.60
N TYR A 98 16.58 12.50 5.86
CA TYR A 98 15.63 13.07 4.92
C TYR A 98 15.87 14.58 4.85
N ALA A 99 16.01 15.14 3.65
CA ALA A 99 16.29 16.57 3.47
C ALA A 99 15.60 17.14 2.22
N ASP A 100 15.46 18.47 2.16
CA ASP A 100 15.00 19.20 0.97
C ASP A 100 16.06 20.17 0.39
N ASP A 101 15.75 20.70 -0.78
CA ASP A 101 16.60 21.67 -1.50
C ASP A 101 16.56 23.08 -0.87
N ALA A 102 15.75 23.30 0.18
CA ALA A 102 15.66 24.55 0.95
C ALA A 102 16.50 24.51 2.24
N GLY A 103 17.08 23.35 2.59
CA GLY A 103 17.93 23.17 3.77
C GLY A 103 17.17 22.69 5.02
N ASN A 104 15.92 22.25 4.89
CA ASN A 104 15.24 21.53 5.97
C ASN A 104 15.72 20.07 5.98
N GLU A 105 15.92 19.51 7.18
CA GLU A 105 16.55 18.21 7.38
C GLU A 105 16.05 17.52 8.65
N VAL A 106 15.89 16.20 8.56
CA VAL A 106 15.80 15.29 9.70
C VAL A 106 16.83 14.17 9.51
N ALA A 107 17.77 14.05 10.45
CA ALA A 107 18.69 12.92 10.54
C ALA A 107 18.38 12.12 11.82
N MET A 108 18.28 10.79 11.72
CA MET A 108 17.87 9.91 12.83
C MET A 108 18.77 8.68 12.93
N LYS A 109 19.03 8.24 14.16
CA LYS A 109 19.79 7.03 14.46
C LYS A 109 19.26 6.37 15.73
N GLY A 110 18.37 5.39 15.56
CA GLY A 110 17.68 4.76 16.69
C GLY A 110 16.68 5.73 17.31
N THR A 111 16.82 6.01 18.61
CA THR A 111 15.93 6.90 19.37
C THR A 111 16.42 8.36 19.46
N GLU A 112 17.46 8.72 18.70
CA GLU A 112 18.07 10.05 18.71
C GLU A 112 18.11 10.62 17.28
N GLY A 113 18.04 11.94 17.14
CA GLY A 113 18.13 12.62 15.86
C GLY A 113 18.44 14.11 15.97
N ILE A 114 18.60 14.74 14.81
CA ILE A 114 18.84 16.17 14.61
C ILE A 114 17.80 16.72 13.64
N LEU A 115 17.21 17.87 13.97
CA LEU A 115 16.17 18.56 13.22
C LEU A 115 16.64 19.96 12.81
N THR A 116 16.55 20.26 11.52
CA THR A 116 16.64 21.62 10.96
C THR A 116 15.36 21.92 10.20
N LEU A 117 14.64 22.97 10.59
CA LEU A 117 13.38 23.39 9.98
C LEU A 117 13.18 24.90 10.18
N GLY A 118 13.36 25.68 9.11
CA GLY A 118 13.24 27.15 9.16
C GLY A 118 14.23 27.80 10.14
N ASP A 119 13.71 28.34 11.25
CA ASP A 119 14.51 28.95 12.31
C ASP A 119 15.15 27.93 13.27
N LEU A 120 14.63 26.69 13.34
CA LEU A 120 15.25 25.60 14.08
C LEU A 120 16.45 25.08 13.27
N LYS A 121 17.63 25.04 13.88
CA LYS A 121 18.88 24.66 13.21
C LYS A 121 19.66 23.70 14.10
N GLU A 122 19.92 22.51 13.58
CA GLU A 122 20.69 21.44 14.24
C GLU A 122 20.17 21.10 15.66
N VAL A 123 18.84 21.17 15.86
CA VAL A 123 18.21 20.96 17.16
C VAL A 123 18.14 19.47 17.47
N PRO A 124 18.64 18.99 18.63
CA PRO A 124 18.51 17.59 19.01
C PRO A 124 17.05 17.20 19.27
N VAL A 125 16.68 16.00 18.83
CA VAL A 125 15.35 15.42 19.03
C VAL A 125 15.43 13.97 19.50
N THR A 126 14.58 13.61 20.45
CA THR A 126 14.25 12.20 20.74
C THR A 126 13.34 11.68 19.63
N VAL A 127 13.60 10.46 19.16
CA VAL A 127 12.85 9.79 18.09
C VAL A 127 12.09 8.60 18.68
N GLU A 128 10.78 8.56 18.48
CA GLU A 128 9.92 7.45 18.93
C GLU A 128 9.07 6.97 17.75
N ALA A 129 9.06 5.67 17.45
CA ALA A 129 8.13 5.10 16.46
C ALA A 129 6.70 5.03 17.03
N LYS A 130 5.70 5.23 16.18
CA LYS A 130 4.27 5.10 16.51
C LYS A 130 3.68 3.78 16.02
#